data_AF-A0A7X5Q9W7-F1
#
_entry.id   AF-A0A7X5Q9W7-F1
#
_cell.length_a   1.000
_cell.length_b   1.000
_cell.length_c   1.000
_cell.angle_alpha   90.00
_cell.angle_beta   90.00
_cell.angle_gamma   90.00
#
_symmetry.space_group_name_H-M   'P 1'
#
loop_
_entity.id
_entity.type
_entity.pdbx_description
1 polymer ?
#
loop_
_entity_poly.entity_id
_entity_poly.type
_entity_poly.pdbx_seq_one_letter_code
_entity_poly.pdbx_strand_id
1 'polypeptide(L)'
;MAKDRPSNNIFDEAAKRLGKKKKKKTTPSAAPLTDAETPTPEPAITIEDEEAKEMLRKIHEMEDDLDSKMDHISQLSGMTKKEMHKFIENPNNFSSEKWGKAQKDKEALEKKIFGAIGIKAKNKILKKKKKKITKGRRGKTLGARKGWMQM
;
A
#
# COMPACT_ATOMS: atom_id res chain seq x y z
N MET A 1 48.63 -14.28 32.11
CA MET A 1 47.16 -14.40 32.25
C MET A 1 46.67 -13.05 32.76
N ALA A 2 45.71 -12.30 32.24
CA ALA A 2 44.78 -12.41 31.11
C ALA A 2 44.66 -11.02 30.42
N LYS A 3 44.15 -10.99 29.18
CA LYS A 3 44.03 -9.80 28.32
C LYS A 3 42.74 -9.03 28.64
N ASP A 4 42.85 -7.77 29.05
CA ASP A 4 41.70 -6.86 29.13
C ASP A 4 41.29 -6.41 27.72
N ARG A 5 40.04 -6.73 27.34
CA ARG A 5 39.40 -6.23 26.12
C ARG A 5 38.71 -4.90 26.44
N PRO A 6 38.87 -3.84 25.63
CA PRO A 6 37.99 -2.68 25.74
C PRO A 6 36.59 -3.04 25.23
N SER A 7 35.60 -2.96 26.11
CA SER A 7 34.18 -3.13 25.78
C SER A 7 33.64 -1.89 25.07
N ASN A 8 33.81 -1.83 23.75
CA ASN A 8 33.09 -0.86 22.91
C ASN A 8 31.63 -1.28 22.78
N ASN A 9 30.79 -0.79 23.71
CA ASN A 9 29.34 -0.92 23.66
C ASN A 9 28.76 -0.12 22.47
N ILE A 10 28.39 -0.85 21.40
CA ILE A 10 27.75 -0.32 20.17
C ILE A 10 26.45 0.47 20.44
N PHE A 11 25.77 0.20 21.56
CA PHE A 11 24.50 0.87 21.89
C PHE A 11 24.66 2.30 22.43
N ASP A 12 25.86 2.71 22.86
CA ASP A 12 26.12 4.08 23.33
C ASP A 12 26.38 5.07 22.19
N GLU A 13 26.76 4.58 21.00
CA GLU A 13 27.08 5.43 19.85
C GLU A 13 25.82 6.01 19.18
N ALA A 14 24.70 5.29 19.26
CA ALA A 14 23.41 5.76 18.76
C ALA A 14 22.78 6.84 19.66
N ALA A 15 23.02 6.79 20.98
CA ALA A 15 22.47 7.76 21.94
C ALA A 15 23.11 9.14 21.82
N LYS A 16 24.39 9.23 21.45
CA LYS A 16 25.13 10.49 21.31
C LYS A 16 24.76 11.31 20.06
N ARG A 17 24.03 10.73 19.09
CA ARG A 17 23.63 11.43 17.84
C ARG A 17 22.29 12.18 17.92
N LEU A 18 21.57 12.11 19.04
CA LEU A 18 20.26 12.77 19.22
C LEU A 18 20.31 14.13 19.93
N GLY A 19 21.49 14.64 20.25
CA GLY A 19 21.66 15.90 20.97
C GLY A 19 21.74 17.14 20.08
N LYS A 20 20.64 17.59 19.43
CA LYS A 20 20.42 19.02 19.08
C LYS A 20 18.91 19.34 19.03
N LYS A 21 18.30 19.54 20.20
CA LYS A 21 16.97 20.19 20.32
C LYS A 21 17.07 21.64 19.84
N LYS A 22 16.51 21.96 18.67
CA LYS A 22 16.28 23.37 18.27
C LYS A 22 15.16 23.94 19.15
N LYS A 23 15.47 24.98 19.92
CA LYS A 23 14.53 25.74 20.77
C LYS A 23 13.44 26.38 19.90
N LYS A 24 12.18 26.18 20.28
CA LYS A 24 11.02 26.95 19.81
C LYS A 24 11.23 28.43 20.20
N LYS A 25 11.13 29.34 19.24
CA LYS A 25 10.80 30.74 19.52
C LYS A 25 9.27 30.86 19.49
N THR A 26 8.71 31.19 20.64
CA THR A 26 7.36 31.68 20.85
C THR A 26 7.31 33.17 20.56
N THR A 27 6.37 33.60 19.73
CA THR A 27 5.76 34.93 19.85
C THR A 27 4.24 34.78 19.67
N PRO A 28 3.43 35.52 20.44
CA PRO A 28 1.99 35.31 20.56
C PRO A 28 1.20 36.17 19.58
N SER A 29 -0.08 35.84 19.47
CA SER A 29 -1.23 36.78 19.35
C SER A 29 -2.10 36.61 18.10
N ALA A 30 -3.41 36.54 18.40
CA ALA A 30 -4.59 36.75 17.58
C ALA A 30 -4.96 35.71 16.50
N ALA A 31 -5.84 34.79 16.89
CA ALA A 31 -7.05 34.49 16.11
C ALA A 31 -8.15 35.49 16.57
N PRO A 32 -9.27 35.73 15.85
CA PRO A 32 -9.89 34.89 14.81
C PRO A 32 -10.38 35.69 13.57
N LEU A 33 -10.96 34.96 12.60
CA LEU A 33 -12.00 35.33 11.61
C LEU A 33 -11.80 34.37 10.41
N THR A 34 -12.46 33.20 10.40
CA THR A 34 -13.68 32.94 9.61
C THR A 34 -13.67 33.65 8.26
N ASP A 35 -13.27 32.93 7.21
CA ASP A 35 -13.84 33.12 5.88
C ASP A 35 -13.91 31.77 5.17
N ALA A 36 -15.01 31.65 4.44
CA ALA A 36 -15.64 30.44 3.97
C ALA A 36 -14.71 29.49 3.20
N GLU A 37 -14.95 28.20 3.42
CA GLU A 37 -14.62 27.13 2.48
C GLU A 37 -15.23 27.47 1.11
N THR A 38 -14.41 27.99 0.20
CA THR A 38 -14.67 27.81 -1.23
C THR A 38 -14.17 26.41 -1.56
N PRO A 39 -15.05 25.42 -1.84
CA PRO A 39 -14.58 24.19 -2.44
C PRO A 39 -14.10 24.57 -3.84
N THR A 40 -12.78 24.69 -4.01
CA THR A 40 -12.15 24.65 -5.32
C THR A 40 -12.73 23.42 -6.03
N PRO A 41 -13.48 23.57 -7.13
CA PRO A 41 -13.93 22.41 -7.86
C PRO A 41 -12.64 21.73 -8.34
N GLU A 42 -12.38 20.53 -7.82
CA GLU A 42 -11.50 19.59 -8.51
C GLU A 42 -11.98 19.58 -9.97
N PRO A 43 -11.10 19.65 -10.98
CA PRO A 43 -11.57 19.45 -12.34
C PRO A 43 -12.16 18.05 -12.37
N ALA A 44 -13.50 17.98 -12.32
CA ALA A 44 -14.24 16.80 -12.71
C ALA A 44 -13.73 16.53 -14.12
N ILE A 45 -12.93 15.49 -14.25
CA ILE A 45 -12.54 14.97 -15.56
C ILE A 45 -13.86 14.44 -16.09
N THR A 46 -14.62 15.31 -16.75
CA THR A 46 -15.78 14.92 -17.55
C THR A 46 -15.18 14.16 -18.72
N ILE A 47 -15.05 12.85 -18.53
CA ILE A 47 -14.75 11.93 -19.61
C ILE A 47 -16.01 11.92 -20.47
N GLU A 48 -16.14 12.91 -21.35
CA GLU A 48 -17.21 12.98 -22.35
C GLU A 48 -16.96 12.01 -23.51
N ASP A 49 -15.80 11.37 -23.53
CA ASP A 49 -15.48 10.27 -24.44
C ASP A 49 -16.31 9.03 -24.06
N GLU A 50 -17.42 8.80 -24.78
CA GLU A 50 -18.24 7.59 -24.63
C GLU A 50 -17.41 6.31 -24.76
N GLU A 51 -16.38 6.32 -25.61
CA GLU A 51 -15.43 5.22 -25.78
C GLU A 51 -14.66 4.90 -24.49
N ALA A 52 -14.25 5.93 -23.73
CA ALA A 52 -13.55 5.73 -22.47
C ALA A 52 -14.50 5.24 -21.36
N LYS A 53 -15.77 5.66 -21.36
CA LYS A 53 -16.79 5.10 -20.46
C LYS A 53 -17.09 3.64 -20.78
N GLU A 54 -17.18 3.28 -22.05
CA GLU A 54 -17.41 1.90 -22.49
C GLU A 54 -16.22 0.99 -22.13
N MET A 55 -14.99 1.48 -22.32
CA MET A 55 -13.79 0.77 -21.85
C MET A 55 -13.79 0.57 -20.33
N LEU A 56 -14.16 1.59 -19.54
CA LEU A 56 -14.25 1.46 -18.08
C LEU A 56 -15.32 0.45 -17.66
N ARG A 57 -16.47 0.46 -18.33
CA ARG A 57 -17.53 -0.53 -18.08
C ARG A 57 -17.05 -1.95 -18.38
N LYS A 58 -16.38 -2.16 -19.51
CA LYS A 58 -15.80 -3.45 -19.86
C LYS A 58 -14.75 -3.92 -18.86
N ILE A 59 -13.95 -3.00 -18.31
CA ILE A 59 -13.00 -3.31 -17.22
C ILE A 59 -13.76 -3.80 -15.98
N HIS A 60 -14.84 -3.13 -15.59
CA HIS A 60 -15.65 -3.55 -14.45
C HIS A 60 -16.31 -4.91 -14.68
N GLU A 61 -16.86 -5.17 -15.87
CA GLU A 61 -17.44 -6.48 -16.21
C GLU A 61 -16.38 -7.61 -16.15
N MET A 62 -15.15 -7.34 -16.59
CA MET A 62 -14.05 -8.30 -16.46
C MET A 62 -13.62 -8.50 -14.99
N GLU A 63 -13.63 -7.45 -14.17
CA GLU A 63 -13.35 -7.56 -12.74
C GLU A 63 -14.41 -8.43 -12.03
N ASP A 64 -15.69 -8.21 -12.34
CA ASP A 64 -16.79 -8.98 -11.77
C ASP A 64 -16.75 -10.46 -12.21
N ASP A 65 -16.41 -10.73 -13.48
CA ASP A 65 -16.23 -12.10 -13.97
C ASP A 65 -15.06 -12.82 -13.29
N LEU A 66 -13.95 -12.11 -13.04
CA LEU A 66 -12.83 -12.65 -12.27
C LEU A 66 -13.22 -12.94 -10.82
N ASP A 67 -13.94 -12.03 -10.18
CA ASP A 67 -14.41 -12.22 -8.80
C ASP A 67 -15.41 -13.38 -8.69
N SER A 68 -16.32 -13.51 -9.67
CA SER A 68 -17.27 -14.62 -9.77
C SER A 68 -16.56 -15.97 -9.94
N LYS A 69 -15.55 -16.05 -10.82
CA LYS A 69 -14.73 -17.26 -11.00
C LYS A 69 -13.95 -17.59 -9.74
N MET A 70 -13.36 -16.60 -9.07
CA MET A 70 -12.68 -16.80 -7.80
C MET A 70 -13.64 -17.30 -6.71
N ASP A 71 -14.86 -16.77 -6.66
CA ASP A 71 -15.91 -17.26 -5.75
C ASP A 71 -16.30 -18.70 -6.06
N HIS A 72 -16.47 -19.04 -7.33
CA HIS A 72 -16.80 -20.41 -7.72
C HIS A 72 -15.71 -21.41 -7.31
N ILE A 73 -14.44 -21.08 -7.54
CA ILE A 73 -13.33 -21.93 -7.10
C ILE A 73 -13.25 -21.95 -5.56
N SER A 74 -13.54 -20.83 -4.89
CA SER A 74 -13.57 -20.73 -3.42
C SER A 74 -14.62 -21.68 -2.83
N GLN A 75 -15.81 -21.75 -3.42
CA GLN A 75 -16.87 -22.68 -3.03
C GLN A 75 -16.46 -24.15 -3.24
N LEU A 76 -15.83 -24.47 -4.37
CA LEU A 76 -15.39 -25.84 -4.68
C LEU A 76 -14.21 -26.30 -3.82
N SER A 77 -13.27 -25.40 -3.51
CA SER A 77 -12.05 -25.72 -2.75
C SER A 77 -12.21 -25.58 -1.24
N GLY A 78 -13.30 -24.97 -0.77
CA GLY A 78 -13.51 -24.63 0.64
C GLY A 78 -12.54 -23.56 1.17
N MET A 79 -11.69 -22.97 0.33
CA MET A 79 -10.74 -21.92 0.72
C MET A 79 -11.42 -20.55 0.65
N THR A 80 -11.12 -19.67 1.59
CA THR A 80 -11.57 -18.27 1.51
C THR A 80 -10.84 -17.52 0.38
N LYS A 81 -11.45 -16.46 -0.20
CA LYS A 81 -10.79 -15.60 -1.21
C LYS A 81 -9.37 -15.15 -0.79
N LYS A 82 -9.18 -14.85 0.50
CA LYS A 82 -7.88 -14.41 1.04
C LYS A 82 -6.83 -15.53 1.00
N GLU A 83 -7.24 -16.76 1.25
CA GLU A 83 -6.36 -17.94 1.20
C GLU A 83 -6.04 -18.29 -0.25
N MET A 84 -7.02 -18.21 -1.14
CA MET A 84 -6.81 -18.39 -2.57
C MET A 84 -5.81 -17.37 -3.15
N HIS A 85 -5.93 -16.10 -2.76
CA HIS A 85 -4.93 -15.09 -3.15
C HIS A 85 -3.52 -15.45 -2.67
N LYS A 86 -3.38 -15.88 -1.40
CA LYS A 86 -2.07 -16.34 -0.90
C LYS A 86 -1.57 -17.59 -1.62
N PHE A 87 -2.48 -18.48 -2.00
CA PHE A 87 -2.15 -19.69 -2.74
C PHE A 87 -1.59 -19.35 -4.12
N ILE A 88 -2.25 -18.43 -4.84
CA ILE A 88 -1.81 -17.98 -6.16
C ILE A 88 -0.53 -17.16 -6.07
N GLU A 89 -0.33 -16.38 -5.01
CA GLU A 89 0.89 -15.57 -4.84
C GLU A 89 2.13 -16.39 -4.42
N ASN A 90 1.97 -17.66 -4.04
CA ASN A 90 3.07 -18.48 -3.58
C ASN A 90 3.72 -19.26 -4.75
N PRO A 91 4.99 -18.99 -5.09
CA PRO A 91 5.68 -19.67 -6.20
C PRO A 91 5.80 -21.18 -5.99
N ASN A 92 5.82 -21.65 -4.73
CA ASN A 92 6.00 -23.07 -4.40
C ASN A 92 4.76 -23.92 -4.74
N ASN A 93 3.61 -23.29 -4.99
CA ASN A 93 2.37 -23.99 -5.32
C ASN A 93 2.25 -24.34 -6.81
N PHE A 94 3.18 -23.86 -7.64
CA PHE A 94 3.18 -24.07 -9.08
C PHE A 94 4.52 -24.65 -9.54
N SER A 95 4.53 -25.32 -10.70
CA SER A 95 5.80 -25.68 -11.32
C SER A 95 6.57 -24.42 -11.71
N SER A 96 7.89 -24.49 -11.66
CA SER A 96 8.79 -23.36 -12.00
C SER A 96 8.51 -22.80 -13.39
N GLU A 97 8.19 -23.67 -14.35
CA GLU A 97 7.83 -23.29 -15.71
C GLU A 97 6.52 -22.49 -15.78
N LYS A 98 5.45 -23.00 -15.15
CA LYS A 98 4.14 -22.33 -15.13
C LYS A 98 4.20 -21.01 -14.37
N TRP A 99 4.91 -20.99 -13.25
CA TRP A 99 5.14 -19.77 -12.48
C TRP A 99 5.93 -18.72 -13.27
N GLY A 100 7.03 -19.16 -13.91
CA GLY A 100 7.86 -18.28 -14.74
C GLY A 100 7.08 -17.69 -15.91
N LYS A 101 6.22 -18.47 -16.57
CA LYS A 101 5.33 -17.97 -17.62
C LYS A 101 4.33 -16.95 -17.08
N ALA A 102 3.62 -17.28 -16.00
CA ALA A 102 2.66 -16.36 -15.39
C ALA A 102 3.30 -15.02 -14.97
N GLN A 103 4.53 -15.07 -14.44
CA GLN A 103 5.28 -13.88 -14.06
C GLN A 103 5.68 -13.04 -15.28
N LYS A 104 6.13 -13.66 -16.38
CA LYS A 104 6.43 -12.96 -17.64
C LYS A 104 5.19 -12.28 -18.21
N ASP A 105 4.06 -12.97 -18.22
CA ASP A 105 2.79 -12.44 -18.73
C ASP A 105 2.33 -11.25 -17.89
N LYS A 106 2.45 -11.37 -16.56
CA LYS A 106 2.18 -10.27 -15.63
C LYS A 106 3.08 -9.07 -15.89
N GLU A 107 4.38 -9.27 -16.04
CA GLU A 107 5.32 -8.17 -16.33
C GLU A 107 5.06 -7.51 -17.68
N ALA A 108 4.69 -8.30 -18.70
CA ALA A 108 4.32 -7.77 -20.02
C ALA A 108 3.04 -6.91 -19.94
N LEU A 109 2.02 -7.37 -19.21
CA LEU A 109 0.80 -6.59 -18.96
C LEU A 109 1.09 -5.31 -18.18
N GLU A 110 1.87 -5.41 -17.10
CA GLU A 110 2.26 -4.23 -16.31
C GLU A 110 3.02 -3.20 -17.17
N LYS A 111 3.94 -3.66 -18.04
CA LYS A 111 4.65 -2.76 -18.98
C LYS A 111 3.70 -2.09 -19.97
N LYS A 112 2.74 -2.83 -20.55
CA LYS A 112 1.74 -2.27 -21.47
C LYS A 112 0.87 -1.21 -20.77
N ILE A 113 0.36 -1.54 -19.59
CA ILE A 113 -0.49 -0.64 -18.80
C ILE A 113 0.29 0.61 -18.37
N PHE A 114 1.50 0.44 -17.82
CA PHE A 114 2.29 1.60 -17.40
C PHE A 114 2.87 2.40 -18.57
N GLY A 115 3.07 1.77 -19.72
CA GLY A 115 3.41 2.46 -20.97
C GLY A 115 2.27 3.38 -21.42
N ALA A 116 1.03 2.91 -21.34
CA ALA A 116 -0.16 3.68 -21.74
C ALA A 116 -0.51 4.82 -20.77
N ILE A 117 -0.46 4.58 -19.45
CA ILE A 117 -0.93 5.56 -18.44
C ILE A 117 0.22 6.52 -18.00
N GLY A 118 1.47 6.20 -18.34
CA GLY A 118 2.64 7.03 -18.06
C GLY A 118 3.18 6.96 -16.62
N ILE A 119 4.40 7.49 -16.44
CA ILE A 119 5.24 7.32 -15.22
C ILE A 119 4.58 7.95 -13.98
N LYS A 120 3.89 9.09 -14.13
CA LYS A 120 3.23 9.79 -13.01
C LYS A 120 2.09 8.96 -12.40
N ALA A 121 1.26 8.34 -13.24
CA ALA A 121 0.18 7.47 -12.77
C ALA A 121 0.71 6.19 -12.13
N LYS A 122 1.74 5.57 -12.72
CA LYS A 122 2.46 4.42 -12.12
C LYS A 122 2.92 4.73 -10.69
N ASN A 123 3.58 5.88 -10.49
CA ASN A 123 4.07 6.29 -9.18
C ASN A 123 2.92 6.53 -8.17
N LYS A 124 1.78 7.07 -8.61
CA LYS A 124 0.58 7.24 -7.76
C LYS A 124 -0.01 5.89 -7.33
N ILE A 125 -0.11 4.94 -8.25
CA ILE A 125 -0.61 3.57 -7.97
C ILE A 125 0.32 2.84 -6.98
N LEU A 126 1.63 2.88 -7.22
CA LEU A 126 2.62 2.26 -6.33
C LEU A 126 2.60 2.88 -4.93
N LYS A 127 2.47 4.21 -4.82
CA LYS A 127 2.30 4.90 -3.53
C LYS A 127 1.01 4.46 -2.81
N LYS A 128 -0.12 4.33 -3.53
CA LYS A 128 -1.39 3.83 -2.96
C LYS A 128 -1.24 2.39 -2.43
N LYS A 129 -0.60 1.50 -3.18
CA LYS A 129 -0.33 0.11 -2.74
C LYS A 129 0.50 0.08 -1.45
N LYS A 130 1.60 0.84 -1.38
CA LYS A 130 2.44 0.96 -0.17
C LYS A 130 1.66 1.51 1.05
N LYS A 131 0.78 2.48 0.84
CA LYS A 131 -0.09 3.01 1.91
C LYS A 131 -1.10 1.98 2.43
N LYS A 132 -1.71 1.16 1.55
CA LYS A 132 -2.64 0.09 1.99
C LYS A 132 -1.92 -0.95 2.87
N ILE A 133 -0.71 -1.37 2.48
CA ILE A 133 0.10 -2.33 3.24
C ILE A 133 0.45 -1.79 4.64
N THR A 134 0.87 -0.52 4.72
CA THR A 134 1.23 0.11 6.00
C THR A 134 0.02 0.32 6.92
N LYS A 135 -1.16 0.67 6.37
CA LYS A 135 -2.41 0.77 7.15
C LYS A 135 -2.83 -0.59 7.73
N GLY A 136 -2.75 -1.67 6.94
CA GLY A 136 -3.05 -3.02 7.41
C GLY A 136 -2.14 -3.48 8.55
N ARG A 137 -0.85 -3.10 8.53
CA ARG A 137 0.08 -3.38 9.64
C ARG A 137 -0.24 -2.59 10.90
N ARG A 138 -0.58 -1.29 10.78
CA ARG A 138 -0.90 -0.41 11.92
C ARG A 138 -2.24 -0.73 12.59
N GLY A 139 -3.24 -1.18 11.84
CA GLY A 139 -4.54 -1.58 12.39
C GLY A 139 -4.42 -2.75 13.38
N LYS A 140 -3.50 -3.70 13.11
CA LYS A 140 -3.22 -4.83 14.00
C LYS A 140 -2.51 -4.44 15.29
N THR A 141 -1.72 -3.37 15.29
CA THR A 141 -0.91 -2.95 16.45
C THR A 141 -1.58 -1.89 17.33
N LEU A 142 -2.51 -1.09 16.80
CA LEU A 142 -3.21 -0.06 17.58
C LEU A 142 -4.27 -0.64 18.53
N GLY A 143 -5.03 -1.65 18.11
CA GLY A 143 -5.99 -2.35 18.98
C GLY A 143 -5.31 -3.14 20.10
N ALA A 144 -4.17 -3.77 19.82
CA ALA A 144 -3.39 -4.53 20.80
C ALA A 144 -2.78 -3.66 21.91
N ARG A 145 -2.52 -2.36 21.65
CA ARG A 145 -1.96 -1.42 22.64
C ARG A 145 -3.00 -0.81 23.59
N LYS A 146 -4.29 -0.84 23.24
CA LYS A 146 -5.38 -0.32 24.10
C LYS A 146 -5.88 -1.34 25.12
N GLY A 147 -5.58 -2.62 24.96
CA GLY A 147 -6.03 -3.70 25.85
C GLY A 147 -5.05 -4.10 26.96
N TRP A 148 -3.86 -3.50 27.03
CA TRP A 148 -2.88 -3.81 28.10
C TRP A 148 -3.09 -2.98 29.38
N MET A 149 -3.96 -1.97 29.32
CA MET A 149 -4.51 -1.28 30.49
C MET A 149 -6.02 -1.50 30.48
N GLN A 150 -6.47 -2.73 30.72
CA GLN A 150 -7.80 -2.92 31.28
C GLN A 150 -7.67 -2.68 32.79
N MET A 151 -8.23 -1.56 33.27
CA MET A 151 -8.67 -1.45 34.67
C MET A 151 -9.82 -2.42 34.90
#